data_AF-A0A2N0BH23-F1
#
_entry.id   AF-A0A2N0BH23-F1
#
_cell.length_a   1.000
_cell.length_b   1.000
_cell.length_c   1.000
_cell.angle_alpha   90.00
_cell.angle_beta   90.00
_cell.angle_gamma   90.00
#
_symmetry.space_group_name_H-M   'P 1'
#
loop_
_entity.id
_entity.type
_entity.pdbx_description
1 polymer ?
#
loop_
_entity_poly.entity_id
_entity_poly.type
_entity_poly.pdbx_seq_one_letter_code
_entity_poly.pdbx_strand_id
1 'polypeptide(L)'
;MKEIIINLQGDLDFKLGESILSKLEELSEFPRKILLDASGLGSATLEGSSILNRLPQKFPDSKFAVCSVSEGIDLSGEGQNGIPVFPDRKTAKSFLTGNADGSETKFPENAPILIQCPECFHLLKIQNSGNYACPSCGSKFFVTKDFRTSPFERLL
;
A
#
# COMPACT_ATOMS: atom_id res chain seq x y z
N MET A 1 -0.41 12.70 -12.47
CA MET A 1 0.18 12.03 -11.30
C MET A 1 0.29 10.54 -11.58
N LYS A 2 1.40 9.90 -11.24
CA LYS A 2 1.52 8.43 -11.38
C LYS A 2 0.70 7.74 -10.30
N GLU A 3 0.17 6.58 -10.62
CA GLU A 3 -0.71 5.80 -9.75
C GLU A 3 0.03 4.59 -9.21
N ILE A 4 -0.08 4.31 -7.91
CA ILE A 4 0.52 3.13 -7.27
C ILE A 4 -0.48 2.48 -6.31
N ILE A 5 -0.42 1.16 -6.21
CA ILE A 5 -1.17 0.39 -5.20
C ILE A 5 -0.15 -0.28 -4.29
N ILE A 6 -0.34 -0.16 -2.98
CA ILE A 6 0.47 -0.83 -1.96
C ILE A 6 -0.44 -1.78 -1.19
N ASN A 7 -0.20 -3.08 -1.33
CA ASN A 7 -0.94 -4.09 -0.58
C ASN A 7 -0.29 -4.27 0.79
N LEU A 8 -0.97 -3.79 1.84
CA LEU A 8 -0.52 -3.90 3.22
C LEU A 8 -0.81 -5.30 3.76
N GLN A 9 0.17 -5.93 4.42
CA GLN A 9 0.02 -7.28 4.93
C GLN A 9 0.72 -7.46 6.28
N GLY A 10 0.14 -8.29 7.15
CA GLY A 10 0.68 -8.58 8.48
C GLY A 10 0.25 -7.52 9.50
N ASP A 11 1.16 -7.11 10.36
CA ASP A 11 0.88 -6.12 11.40
C ASP A 11 1.41 -4.75 10.97
N LEU A 12 0.55 -3.72 11.04
CA LEU A 12 1.00 -2.34 10.86
C LEU A 12 1.70 -1.86 12.14
N ASP A 13 2.96 -2.25 12.25
CA ASP A 13 3.89 -1.82 13.29
C ASP A 13 4.81 -0.68 12.81
N PHE A 14 5.73 -0.26 13.68
CA PHE A 14 6.76 0.72 13.33
C PHE A 14 7.59 0.31 12.10
N LYS A 15 7.97 -0.97 12.00
CA LYS A 15 8.82 -1.45 10.89
C LYS A 15 8.09 -1.36 9.56
N LEU A 16 6.84 -1.78 9.53
CA LEU A 16 6.03 -1.68 8.32
C LEU A 16 5.78 -0.21 7.96
N GLY A 17 5.44 0.64 8.93
CA GLY A 17 5.29 2.08 8.73
C GLY A 17 6.52 2.73 8.10
N GLU A 18 7.71 2.50 8.67
CA GLU A 18 8.97 3.04 8.17
C GLU A 18 9.34 2.50 6.78
N SER A 19 9.07 1.22 6.50
CA SER A 19 9.31 0.65 5.17
C SER A 19 8.47 1.36 4.10
N ILE A 20 7.19 1.65 4.40
CA ILE A 20 6.32 2.40 3.49
C ILE A 20 6.83 3.83 3.30
N LEU A 21 7.17 4.53 4.39
CA LEU A 21 7.70 5.88 4.33
C LEU A 21 8.98 5.96 3.47
N SER A 22 9.97 5.13 3.79
CA SER A 22 11.24 5.07 3.05
C SER A 22 11.02 4.79 1.56
N LYS A 23 10.10 3.89 1.22
CA LYS A 23 9.79 3.60 -0.18
C LYS A 23 9.14 4.77 -0.90
N LEU A 24 8.28 5.54 -0.22
CA LEU A 24 7.67 6.72 -0.79
C LEU A 24 8.69 7.86 -0.97
N GLU A 25 9.67 7.98 -0.07
CA GLU A 25 10.81 8.90 -0.21
C GLU A 25 11.66 8.54 -1.45
N GLU A 26 11.94 7.26 -1.70
CA GLU A 26 12.61 6.83 -2.95
C GLU A 26 11.81 7.18 -4.23
N LEU A 27 10.49 7.30 -4.12
CA LEU A 27 9.58 7.53 -5.23
C LEU A 27 9.11 8.99 -5.34
N SER A 28 9.68 9.90 -4.54
CA SER A 28 9.22 11.28 -4.33
C SER A 28 9.51 12.24 -5.49
N GLU A 29 10.23 11.80 -6.52
CA GLU A 29 10.57 12.61 -7.70
C GLU A 29 9.33 13.23 -8.38
N PHE A 30 8.18 12.54 -8.30
CA PHE A 30 6.93 13.03 -8.85
C PHE A 30 5.76 12.77 -7.89
N PRO A 31 4.77 13.67 -7.80
CA PRO A 31 3.54 13.44 -7.04
C PRO A 31 2.73 12.23 -7.54
N ARG A 32 2.14 11.48 -6.60
CA ARG A 32 1.46 10.20 -6.88
C ARG A 32 0.08 10.11 -6.26
N LYS A 33 -0.79 9.33 -6.90
CA LYS A 33 -2.03 8.82 -6.31
C LYS A 33 -1.71 7.45 -5.71
N ILE A 34 -1.87 7.31 -4.41
CA ILE A 34 -1.38 6.16 -3.63
C ILE A 34 -2.59 5.50 -2.97
N LEU A 35 -2.86 4.26 -3.37
CA LEU A 35 -3.88 3.42 -2.76
C LEU A 35 -3.22 2.42 -1.81
N LEU A 36 -3.57 2.47 -0.53
CA LEU A 36 -3.13 1.53 0.49
C LEU A 36 -4.24 0.50 0.73
N ASP A 37 -4.05 -0.75 0.30
CA ASP A 37 -5.03 -1.80 0.52
C ASP A 37 -4.73 -2.59 1.80
N ALA A 38 -5.54 -2.33 2.83
CA ALA A 38 -5.42 -2.89 4.17
C ALA A 38 -6.03 -4.29 4.34
N SER A 39 -6.59 -4.92 3.30
CA SER A 39 -7.26 -6.24 3.46
C SER A 39 -6.34 -7.39 3.87
N GLY A 40 -5.01 -7.20 3.85
CA GLY A 40 -4.04 -8.16 4.35
C GLY A 40 -3.54 -7.88 5.77
N LEU A 41 -4.00 -6.80 6.41
CA LEU A 41 -3.61 -6.47 7.77
C LEU A 41 -4.35 -7.35 8.79
N GLY A 42 -3.60 -7.89 9.76
CA GLY A 42 -4.12 -8.59 10.93
C GLY A 42 -4.29 -7.67 12.13
N SER A 43 -3.42 -6.65 12.26
CA SER A 43 -3.49 -5.65 13.34
C SER A 43 -2.83 -4.34 12.93
N ALA A 44 -3.03 -3.29 13.73
CA ALA A 44 -2.29 -2.05 13.63
C ALA A 44 -1.93 -1.52 15.03
N THR A 45 -0.70 -1.08 15.18
CA THR A 45 -0.21 -0.38 16.37
C THR A 45 -0.43 1.12 16.25
N LEU A 46 -0.44 1.84 17.37
CA LEU A 46 -0.55 3.31 17.36
C LEU A 46 0.61 3.95 16.59
N GLU A 47 1.82 3.43 16.76
CA GLU A 47 3.03 3.90 16.10
C GLU A 47 2.95 3.73 14.58
N GLY A 48 2.58 2.53 14.11
CA GLY A 48 2.42 2.24 12.69
C GLY A 48 1.31 3.09 12.04
N SER A 49 0.16 3.21 12.70
CA SER A 49 -0.93 4.09 12.27
C SER A 49 -0.52 5.56 12.26
N SER A 50 0.28 6.02 13.24
CA SER A 50 0.78 7.40 13.28
C SER A 50 1.70 7.72 12.10
N ILE A 51 2.56 6.78 11.70
CA ILE A 51 3.43 6.95 10.52
C ILE A 51 2.59 7.07 9.25
N LEU A 52 1.61 6.18 9.04
CA LEU A 52 0.70 6.24 7.88
C LEU A 52 -0.03 7.58 7.82
N ASN A 53 -0.59 8.04 8.93
CA ASN A 53 -1.36 9.29 8.97
C ASN A 53 -0.52 10.56 8.79
N ARG A 54 0.81 10.48 8.86
CA ARG A 54 1.73 11.59 8.54
C ARG A 54 2.09 11.67 7.06
N LEU A 55 1.82 10.63 6.27
CA LEU A 55 2.17 10.60 4.85
C LEU A 55 1.60 11.77 4.05
N PRO A 56 0.33 12.20 4.22
CA PRO A 56 -0.18 13.38 3.51
C PRO A 56 0.59 14.67 3.84
N GLN A 57 1.09 14.83 5.06
CA GLN A 57 1.88 16.00 5.45
C GLN A 57 3.30 15.94 4.87
N LYS A 58 3.89 14.74 4.84
CA LYS A 58 5.23 14.51 4.28
C LYS A 58 5.27 14.64 2.76
N PHE A 59 4.18 14.27 2.08
CA PHE A 59 4.03 14.28 0.63
C PHE A 59 2.80 15.11 0.21
N PRO A 60 2.81 16.44 0.42
CA PRO A 60 1.63 17.30 0.28
C PRO A 60 1.04 17.33 -1.14
N ASP A 61 1.87 17.12 -2.16
CA ASP A 61 1.42 17.08 -3.56
C ASP A 61 0.85 15.72 -3.96
N SER A 62 1.02 14.68 -3.14
CA SER A 62 0.50 13.33 -3.39
C SER A 62 -0.90 13.15 -2.79
N LYS A 63 -1.69 12.26 -3.39
CA LYS A 63 -3.03 11.90 -2.90
C LYS A 63 -3.00 10.49 -2.32
N PHE A 64 -3.66 10.31 -1.18
CA PHE A 64 -3.71 9.04 -0.46
C PHE A 64 -5.14 8.59 -0.26
N ALA A 65 -5.35 7.28 -0.30
CA ALA A 65 -6.57 6.63 0.14
C ALA A 65 -6.22 5.25 0.72
N VAL A 66 -6.94 4.86 1.76
CA VAL A 66 -6.90 3.50 2.33
C VAL A 66 -8.17 2.77 1.94
N CYS A 67 -8.11 1.47 1.69
CA CYS A 67 -9.30 0.65 1.54
C CYS A 67 -9.26 -0.69 2.28
N SER A 68 -10.44 -1.30 2.42
CA SER A 68 -10.61 -2.67 2.90
C SER A 68 -10.03 -2.94 4.29
N VAL A 69 -10.20 -1.99 5.22
CA VAL A 69 -9.75 -2.13 6.61
C VAL A 69 -10.67 -3.12 7.33
N SER A 70 -10.07 -4.16 7.93
CA SER A 70 -10.79 -5.17 8.71
C SER A 70 -11.40 -4.57 9.98
N GLU A 71 -12.51 -5.14 10.45
CA GLU A 71 -13.13 -4.77 11.72
C GLU A 71 -12.15 -4.92 12.89
N GLY A 72 -12.12 -3.93 13.79
CA GLY A 72 -11.21 -3.91 14.94
C GLY A 72 -9.82 -3.32 14.67
N ILE A 73 -9.46 -3.02 13.42
CA ILE A 73 -8.22 -2.30 13.09
C ILE A 73 -8.51 -0.79 13.00
N ASP A 74 -7.87 -0.02 13.86
CA ASP A 74 -7.94 1.44 13.82
C ASP A 74 -6.74 2.05 13.10
N LEU A 75 -7.01 2.59 11.91
CA LEU A 75 -6.06 3.37 11.12
C LEU A 75 -6.36 4.86 11.17
N SER A 76 -7.38 5.28 11.91
CA SER A 76 -7.74 6.69 12.00
C SER A 76 -6.62 7.47 12.69
N GLY A 77 -6.24 8.59 12.07
CA GLY A 77 -5.33 9.54 12.71
C GLY A 77 -6.11 10.42 13.67
N GLU A 78 -5.45 10.91 14.72
CA GLU A 78 -6.04 11.98 15.54
C GLU A 78 -6.27 13.24 14.68
N GLY A 79 -7.52 13.69 14.56
CA GLY A 79 -7.91 14.95 13.91
C GLY A 79 -8.31 14.87 12.42
N GLN A 80 -8.26 16.02 11.73
CA GLN A 80 -8.73 16.18 10.32
C GLN A 80 -7.68 15.79 9.26
N ASN A 81 -6.51 15.29 9.65
CA ASN A 81 -5.36 15.09 8.75
C ASN A 81 -5.08 13.63 8.37
N GLY A 82 -6.00 12.71 8.67
CA GLY A 82 -5.85 11.29 8.37
C GLY A 82 -6.05 10.96 6.89
N ILE A 83 -5.63 9.77 6.48
CA ILE A 83 -5.89 9.26 5.13
C ILE A 83 -7.36 8.80 5.06
N PRO A 84 -8.15 9.23 4.06
CA PRO A 84 -9.53 8.77 3.92
C PRO A 84 -9.60 7.27 3.68
N VAL A 85 -10.51 6.60 4.41
CA VAL A 85 -10.71 5.15 4.39
C VAL A 85 -11.99 4.82 3.61
N PHE A 86 -11.91 3.79 2.76
CA PHE A 86 -12.99 3.33 1.89
C PHE A 86 -13.26 1.83 2.07
N PRO A 87 -14.50 1.36 1.79
CA PRO A 87 -14.83 -0.05 1.97
C PRO A 87 -14.09 -0.98 0.99
N ASP A 88 -13.76 -0.51 -0.21
CA ASP A 88 -13.16 -1.34 -1.26
C ASP A 88 -12.19 -0.57 -2.17
N ARG A 89 -11.39 -1.32 -2.96
CA ARG A 89 -10.46 -0.73 -3.93
C ARG A 89 -11.16 0.14 -4.97
N LYS A 90 -12.41 -0.16 -5.35
CA LYS A 90 -13.11 0.54 -6.42
C LYS A 90 -13.44 1.96 -6.02
N THR A 91 -14.06 2.13 -4.84
CA THR A 91 -14.44 3.42 -4.25
C THR A 91 -13.22 4.28 -3.93
N ALA A 92 -12.16 3.69 -3.37
CA ALA A 92 -10.90 4.40 -3.12
C ALA A 92 -10.22 4.89 -4.40
N LYS A 93 -10.20 4.07 -5.46
CA LYS A 93 -9.70 4.49 -6.78
C LYS A 93 -10.50 5.66 -7.32
N SER A 94 -11.83 5.58 -7.28
CA SER A 94 -12.72 6.66 -7.71
C SER A 94 -12.46 7.97 -6.96
N PHE A 95 -12.17 7.90 -5.66
CA PHE A 95 -11.78 9.09 -4.88
C PHE A 95 -10.43 9.67 -5.35
N LEU A 96 -9.41 8.83 -5.55
CA LEU A 96 -8.08 9.28 -5.97
C LEU A 96 -8.08 9.89 -7.39
N THR A 97 -9.02 9.48 -8.23
CA THR A 97 -9.15 9.95 -9.62
C THR A 97 -10.20 11.05 -9.79
N GLY A 98 -11.16 11.16 -8.88
CA GLY A 98 -12.21 12.17 -8.86
C GLY A 98 -11.70 13.55 -8.46
N ASN A 99 -11.48 14.40 -9.48
CA ASN A 99 -11.40 15.88 -9.49
C ASN A 99 -10.49 16.43 -10.61
N ALA A 100 -10.14 15.63 -11.63
CA ALA A 100 -9.51 16.16 -12.84
C ALA A 100 -10.53 16.09 -13.99
N ASP A 101 -10.95 17.26 -14.46
CA ASP A 101 -11.78 17.53 -15.64
C ASP A 101 -12.05 16.33 -16.56
N GLY A 102 -13.31 15.87 -16.56
CA GLY A 102 -14.01 15.23 -17.69
C GLY A 102 -13.38 14.03 -18.40
N SER A 103 -12.18 13.62 -18.00
CA SER A 103 -11.41 12.54 -18.59
C SER A 103 -11.43 11.40 -17.59
N GLU A 104 -11.95 10.25 -18.02
CA GLU A 104 -11.94 9.02 -17.26
C GLU A 104 -10.48 8.58 -17.00
N THR A 105 -9.81 9.21 -16.04
CA THR A 105 -8.52 8.72 -15.52
C THR A 105 -8.81 7.52 -14.66
N LYS A 106 -9.01 6.37 -15.31
CA LYS A 106 -9.04 5.07 -14.65
C LYS A 106 -7.62 4.78 -14.16
N PHE A 107 -7.47 4.31 -12.92
CA PHE A 107 -6.25 3.62 -12.51
C PHE A 107 -5.98 2.53 -13.57
N PRO A 108 -4.85 2.55 -14.30
CA PRO A 108 -4.60 1.58 -15.33
C PRO A 108 -4.59 0.20 -14.68
N GLU A 109 -5.08 -0.81 -15.41
CA GLU A 109 -5.02 -2.21 -14.95
C GLU A 109 -3.58 -2.62 -14.60
N ASN A 110 -2.60 -1.98 -15.24
CA ASN A 110 -1.16 -2.20 -15.04
C ASN A 110 -0.50 -1.21 -14.07
N ALA A 111 -1.26 -0.53 -13.21
CA ALA A 111 -0.67 0.31 -12.17
C ALA A 111 0.33 -0.54 -11.35
N PRO A 112 1.54 -0.03 -11.06
CA PRO A 112 2.52 -0.77 -10.28
C PRO A 112 1.94 -1.17 -8.93
N ILE A 113 1.95 -2.48 -8.67
CA ILE A 113 1.57 -3.06 -7.39
C ILE A 113 2.85 -3.27 -6.58
N LEU A 114 2.88 -2.66 -5.40
CA LEU A 114 3.92 -2.87 -4.41
C LEU A 114 3.39 -3.82 -3.33
N ILE A 115 4.20 -4.81 -2.99
CA ILE A 115 3.91 -5.75 -1.90
C ILE A 115 5.12 -5.83 -0.98
N GLN A 116 4.91 -6.23 0.27
CA GLN A 116 6.01 -6.45 1.21
C GLN A 116 6.55 -7.87 1.07
N CYS A 117 7.88 -8.02 1.08
CA CYS A 117 8.50 -9.30 1.35
C CYS A 117 8.01 -9.81 2.72
N PRO A 118 7.51 -11.06 2.83
CA PRO A 118 6.97 -11.57 4.10
C PRO A 118 8.05 -11.77 5.18
N GLU A 119 9.33 -11.83 4.81
CA GLU A 119 10.43 -12.06 5.74
C GLU A 119 11.08 -10.77 6.25
N CYS A 120 11.36 -9.82 5.34
CA CYS A 120 12.11 -8.60 5.67
C CYS A 120 11.32 -7.30 5.50
N PHE A 121 10.05 -7.37 5.10
CA PHE A 121 9.17 -6.23 4.83
C PHE A 121 9.66 -5.24 3.77
N HIS A 122 10.70 -5.58 3.01
CA HIS A 122 11.14 -4.77 1.89
C HIS A 122 10.04 -4.69 0.83
N LEU A 123 9.73 -3.47 0.37
CA LEU A 123 8.67 -3.20 -0.62
C LEU A 123 9.15 -3.51 -2.03
N LEU A 124 8.48 -4.47 -2.67
CA LEU A 124 8.80 -5.02 -3.97
C LEU A 124 7.75 -4.62 -5.00
N LYS A 125 8.20 -4.17 -6.16
CA LYS A 125 7.35 -3.96 -7.32
C LYS A 125 7.12 -5.28 -8.04
N ILE A 126 5.87 -5.67 -8.18
CA ILE A 126 5.46 -6.94 -8.77
C ILE A 126 4.54 -6.71 -9.96
N GLN A 127 4.66 -7.56 -10.98
CA GLN A 127 3.84 -7.50 -12.19
C GLN A 127 2.85 -8.68 -12.29
N ASN A 128 3.25 -9.88 -11.86
CA ASN A 128 2.46 -11.11 -12.03
C ASN A 128 2.39 -11.90 -10.71
N SER A 129 1.41 -12.79 -10.57
CA SER A 129 1.43 -13.83 -9.52
C SER A 129 2.50 -14.88 -9.83
N GLY A 130 3.08 -15.52 -8.81
CA GLY A 130 4.10 -16.56 -8.99
C GLY A 130 5.11 -16.62 -7.85
N ASN A 131 6.16 -17.43 -8.01
CA ASN A 131 7.28 -17.48 -7.07
C ASN A 131 8.22 -16.28 -7.30
N TYR A 132 8.62 -15.62 -6.22
CA TYR A 132 9.55 -14.49 -6.22
C TYR A 132 10.68 -14.73 -5.21
N ALA A 133 11.81 -14.09 -5.46
CA ALA A 133 12.91 -13.98 -4.51
C ALA A 133 13.10 -12.51 -4.15
N CYS A 134 13.22 -12.20 -2.85
CA CYS A 134 13.47 -10.85 -2.40
C CYS A 134 14.93 -10.47 -2.67
N PRO A 135 15.23 -9.42 -3.45
CA PRO A 135 16.60 -8.96 -3.69
C PRO A 135 17.30 -8.43 -2.43
N SER A 136 16.54 -8.06 -1.39
CA SER A 136 17.10 -7.50 -0.15
C SER A 136 17.59 -8.58 0.82
N CYS A 137 16.86 -9.68 0.99
CA CYS A 137 17.19 -10.73 1.96
C CYS A 137 17.38 -12.13 1.37
N GLY A 138 17.13 -12.31 0.06
CA GLY A 138 17.24 -13.60 -0.62
C GLY A 138 16.07 -14.56 -0.39
N SER A 139 15.13 -14.23 0.49
CA SER A 139 13.98 -15.07 0.81
C SER A 139 13.11 -15.34 -0.41
N LYS A 140 12.71 -16.61 -0.58
CA LYS A 140 11.73 -17.01 -1.59
C LYS A 140 10.33 -17.00 -1.00
N PHE A 141 9.36 -16.53 -1.77
CA PHE A 141 7.96 -16.45 -1.35
C PHE A 141 7.04 -16.53 -2.57
N PHE A 142 5.77 -16.85 -2.34
CA PHE A 142 4.77 -16.91 -3.40
C PHE A 142 3.87 -15.67 -3.38
N VAL A 143 3.57 -15.12 -4.56
CA VAL A 143 2.61 -14.04 -4.77
C VAL A 143 1.34 -14.61 -5.40
N THR A 144 0.21 -14.43 -4.72
CA THR A 144 -1.11 -14.88 -5.17
C THR A 144 -1.68 -13.98 -6.29
N LYS A 145 -2.79 -14.39 -6.90
CA LYS A 145 -3.45 -13.63 -7.99
C LYS A 145 -4.01 -12.27 -7.54
N ASP A 146 -4.34 -12.14 -6.27
CA ASP A 146 -4.75 -10.91 -5.61
C ASP A 146 -3.56 -10.07 -5.09
N PHE A 147 -2.33 -10.50 -5.42
CA PHE A 147 -1.06 -9.85 -5.07
C PHE A 147 -0.82 -9.80 -3.55
N ARG A 148 -1.06 -10.92 -2.86
CA ARG A 148 -0.68 -11.17 -1.47
C ARG A 148 0.52 -12.09 -1.39
N THR A 149 1.32 -11.97 -0.34
CA THR A 149 2.49 -12.83 -0.14
C THR A 149 2.17 -14.02 0.74
N SER A 150 2.72 -15.17 0.39
CA SER A 150 2.80 -16.36 1.23
C SER A 150 4.28 -16.65 1.49
N PRO A 151 4.71 -16.85 2.75
CA PRO A 151 6.11 -17.12 3.07
C PRO A 151 6.60 -18.45 2.48
N PHE A 152 5.68 -19.34 2.11
CA PHE A 152 6.01 -20.60 1.45
C PHE A 152 6.00 -20.44 -0.07
N GLU A 153 7.06 -20.93 -0.72
CA GLU A 153 7.07 -21.13 -2.18
C GLU A 153 6.10 -22.25 -2.57
N ARG A 154 5.47 -22.14 -3.74
CA ARG A 154 4.74 -23.28 -4.31
C ARG A 154 5.71 -24.16 -5.08
N LEU A 155 5.92 -25.38 -4.57
CA LEU A 155 6.53 -26.47 -5.32
C LEU A 155 5.56 -26.86 -6.45
N LEU A 156 5.97 -26.60 -7.69
CA LEU A 156 5.23 -26.97 -8.90
C LEU A 156 5.36 -28.47 -9.19
#